data_AF-H0EPT7-F1
#
_entry.id   AF-H0EPT7-F1
#
_cell.length_a   1.000
_cell.length_b   1.000
_cell.length_c   1.000
_cell.angle_alpha   90.00
_cell.angle_beta   90.00
_cell.angle_gamma   90.00
#
_symmetry.space_group_name_H-M   'P 1'
#
loop_
_entity.id
_entity.type
_entity.pdbx_description
1 polymer ?
#
loop_
_entity_poly.entity_id
_entity_poly.type
_entity_poly.pdbx_seq_one_letter_code
_entity_poly.pdbx_strand_id
1 'polypeptide(L)'
;MGVIVQTSEHVPEEPVFEDVLSNLVQDRFDTFSEILNMDCTVLLAFASDLSHGRVEPQDWHNKMIQRQRTMESEEQLLPSSLWPACDGRKLVCTREAAVRMQEIVATIGTP
;
A
#
# COMPACT_ATOMS: atom_id res chain seq x y z
N MET A 1 26.20 -15.78 -42.04
CA MET A 1 25.88 -14.89 -40.90
C MET A 1 25.89 -13.47 -41.44
N GLY A 2 24.74 -12.80 -41.43
CA GLY A 2 24.59 -11.43 -41.95
C GLY A 2 24.12 -10.51 -40.83
N VAL A 3 24.47 -9.23 -40.92
CA VAL A 3 24.00 -8.18 -40.01
C VAL A 3 22.89 -7.41 -40.73
N ILE A 4 21.78 -7.16 -40.04
CA ILE A 4 20.71 -6.29 -40.52
C ILE A 4 21.03 -4.88 -40.01
N VAL A 5 21.16 -3.92 -40.93
CA VAL A 5 21.37 -2.51 -40.60
C VAL A 5 20.00 -1.84 -40.63
N GLN A 6 19.51 -1.42 -39.46
CA GLN A 6 18.33 -0.56 -39.36
C GLN A 6 18.76 0.91 -39.42
N THR A 7 18.10 1.65 -40.29
CA THR A 7 18.28 3.08 -40.55
C THR A 7 17.01 3.84 -40.14
N SER A 8 17.02 5.17 -40.20
CA SER A 8 15.86 5.99 -39.83
C SER A 8 14.58 5.61 -40.59
N GLU A 9 14.67 5.14 -41.84
CA GLU A 9 13.52 4.67 -42.61
C GLU A 9 12.88 3.36 -42.10
N HIS A 10 13.51 2.68 -41.13
CA HIS A 10 12.96 1.48 -40.48
C HIS A 10 12.36 1.78 -39.10
N VAL A 11 12.31 3.05 -38.69
CA VAL A 11 11.65 3.46 -37.46
C VAL A 11 10.14 3.42 -37.71
N PRO A 12 9.37 2.61 -36.96
CA PRO A 12 7.91 2.61 -37.07
C PRO A 12 7.35 3.99 -36.69
N GLU A 13 6.16 4.32 -37.19
CA GLU A 13 5.50 5.57 -36.82
C GLU A 13 5.35 5.67 -35.29
N GLU A 14 5.56 6.88 -34.78
CA GLU A 14 5.44 7.15 -33.34
C GLU A 14 4.01 6.81 -32.89
N PRO A 15 3.85 5.89 -31.92
CA PRO A 15 2.54 5.60 -31.38
C PRO A 15 1.99 6.84 -30.66
N VAL A 16 0.67 6.99 -30.64
CA VAL A 16 0.01 8.08 -29.90
C VAL A 16 0.38 7.97 -28.42
N PHE A 17 0.75 9.10 -27.81
CA PHE A 17 1.25 9.14 -26.44
C PHE A 17 0.30 8.47 -25.43
N GLU A 18 -1.00 8.73 -25.55
CA GLU A 18 -2.03 8.10 -24.73
C GLU A 18 -2.02 6.56 -24.80
N ASP A 19 -1.71 5.98 -25.95
CA ASP A 19 -1.72 4.51 -26.16
C ASP A 19 -0.50 3.83 -25.53
N VAL A 20 0.60 4.56 -25.31
CA VAL A 20 1.82 4.04 -24.68
C VAL A 20 1.92 4.38 -23.20
N LEU A 21 1.15 5.36 -22.71
CA LEU A 21 1.22 5.79 -21.31
C LEU A 21 0.92 4.64 -20.33
N SER A 22 -0.05 3.77 -20.64
CA SER A 22 -0.37 2.58 -19.83
C SER A 22 0.75 1.55 -19.79
N ASN A 23 1.64 1.53 -20.79
CA ASN A 23 2.81 0.65 -20.81
C ASN A 23 3.99 1.24 -20.02
N LEU A 24 3.98 2.55 -19.79
CA LEU A 24 5.01 3.27 -19.03
C LEU A 24 4.65 3.39 -17.55
N VAL A 25 3.36 3.41 -17.23
CA VAL A 25 2.85 3.49 -15.86
C VAL A 25 2.44 2.09 -15.41
N GLN A 26 3.29 1.43 -14.63
CA GLN A 26 2.92 0.17 -13.97
C GLN A 26 1.96 0.48 -12.81
N ASP A 27 0.75 -0.06 -12.88
CA ASP A 27 -0.07 -0.17 -11.69
C ASP A 27 0.61 -1.15 -10.72
N ARG A 28 1.02 -0.66 -9.55
CA ARG A 28 1.74 -1.44 -8.54
C ARG A 28 0.92 -2.63 -8.02
N PHE A 29 -0.39 -2.67 -8.28
CA PHE A 29 -1.32 -3.67 -7.76
C PHE A 29 -1.94 -4.54 -8.87
N ASP A 30 -1.46 -4.44 -10.12
CA ASP A 30 -1.98 -5.20 -11.27
C ASP A 30 -1.94 -6.72 -11.07
N THR A 31 -0.93 -7.21 -10.35
CA THR A 31 -0.71 -8.63 -10.07
C THR A 31 -1.45 -9.15 -8.83
N PHE A 32 -2.15 -8.27 -8.10
CA PHE A 32 -2.87 -8.69 -6.90
C PHE A 32 -4.12 -9.48 -7.31
N SER A 33 -4.46 -10.49 -6.51
CA SER A 33 -5.68 -11.28 -6.68
C SER A 33 -6.93 -10.50 -6.25
N GLU A 34 -8.10 -10.90 -6.76
CA GLU A 34 -9.40 -10.36 -6.33
C GLU A 34 -9.68 -10.59 -4.84
N ILE A 35 -9.08 -11.64 -4.26
CA ILE A 35 -9.16 -11.95 -2.83
C ILE A 35 -7.77 -11.76 -2.21
N LEU A 36 -7.69 -10.94 -1.16
CA LEU A 36 -6.46 -10.67 -0.42
C LEU A 36 -6.50 -11.32 0.96
N ASN A 37 -5.45 -12.05 1.31
CA ASN A 37 -5.26 -12.59 2.65
C ASN A 37 -4.57 -11.55 3.54
N MET A 38 -5.28 -11.10 4.56
CA MET A 38 -4.79 -10.12 5.53
C MET A 38 -4.19 -10.86 6.72
N ASP A 39 -2.93 -10.54 7.04
CA ASP A 39 -2.32 -10.99 8.29
C ASP A 39 -2.71 -10.07 9.47
N CYS A 40 -2.30 -10.43 10.67
CA CYS A 40 -2.64 -9.65 11.86
C CYS A 40 -2.02 -8.23 11.86
N THR A 41 -0.93 -8.00 11.14
CA THR A 41 -0.25 -6.70 11.11
C THR A 41 -1.01 -5.71 10.25
N VAL A 42 -1.56 -6.15 9.11
CA VAL A 42 -2.41 -5.28 8.29
C VAL A 42 -3.75 -5.01 8.96
N LEU A 43 -4.32 -6.03 9.64
CA LEU A 43 -5.51 -5.81 10.47
C LEU A 43 -5.26 -4.79 11.60
N LEU A 44 -4.07 -4.80 12.21
CA LEU A 44 -3.69 -3.79 13.20
C LEU A 44 -3.53 -2.40 12.58
N ALA A 45 -2.95 -2.29 11.39
CA ALA A 45 -2.90 -1.03 10.67
C ALA A 45 -4.32 -0.48 10.43
N PHE A 46 -5.29 -1.33 10.08
CA PHE A 46 -6.70 -0.92 9.93
C PHE A 46 -7.43 -0.59 11.23
N ALA A 47 -6.93 -1.03 12.38
CA ALA A 47 -7.49 -0.66 13.68
C ALA A 47 -6.77 0.52 14.33
N SER A 48 -5.62 0.93 13.79
CA SER A 48 -4.73 1.91 14.40
C SER A 48 -5.07 3.34 13.95
N ASP A 49 -5.38 4.22 14.90
CA ASP A 49 -5.63 5.64 14.63
C ASP A 49 -4.45 6.32 13.92
N LEU A 50 -3.22 5.92 14.25
CA LEU A 50 -1.99 6.45 13.63
C LEU A 50 -1.94 6.19 12.13
N SER A 51 -2.57 5.11 11.67
CA SER A 51 -2.53 4.69 10.28
C SER A 51 -3.61 5.37 9.44
N HIS A 52 -4.63 5.99 10.06
CA HIS A 52 -5.76 6.65 9.38
C HIS A 52 -5.58 8.16 9.18
N GLY A 53 -4.70 8.80 9.95
CA GLY A 53 -4.74 10.26 10.03
C GLY A 53 -3.61 10.86 10.86
N ARG A 54 -3.56 12.20 10.85
CA ARG A 54 -2.70 12.94 11.76
C ARG A 54 -3.29 12.86 13.17
N VAL A 55 -2.59 12.14 14.04
CA VAL A 55 -2.89 12.11 15.48
C VAL A 55 -2.10 13.22 16.15
N GLU A 56 -2.76 14.05 16.98
CA GLU A 56 -2.09 15.13 17.72
C GLU A 56 -1.10 14.57 18.76
N PRO A 57 0.04 15.25 18.99
CA PRO A 57 0.98 14.83 20.03
C PRO A 57 0.31 14.93 21.40
N GLN A 58 0.49 13.91 22.22
CA GLN A 58 0.12 13.95 23.62
C GLN A 58 1.34 13.70 24.50
N ASP A 59 1.36 14.31 25.68
CA ASP A 59 2.52 14.25 26.60
C ASP A 59 2.80 12.83 27.13
N TRP A 60 1.81 11.96 27.06
CA TRP A 60 1.91 10.55 27.46
C TRP A 60 2.41 9.63 26.33
N HIS A 61 2.63 10.14 25.11
CA HIS A 61 3.18 9.34 24.02
C HIS A 61 4.67 9.06 24.22
N ASN A 62 5.03 7.78 24.22
CA ASN A 62 6.43 7.37 24.30
C ASN A 62 7.21 7.71 23.01
N LYS A 63 8.54 7.62 23.08
CA LYS A 63 9.43 7.93 21.94
C LYS A 63 9.16 7.09 20.68
N MET A 64 8.67 5.85 20.83
CA MET A 64 8.36 4.97 19.71
C MET A 64 7.13 5.48 18.94
N ILE A 65 6.06 5.84 19.65
CA ILE A 65 4.87 6.46 19.07
C ILE A 65 5.22 7.78 18.38
N GLN A 66 6.07 8.60 19.00
CA GLN A 66 6.51 9.86 18.38
C GLN A 66 7.30 9.61 17.08
N ARG A 67 8.20 8.62 17.06
CA ARG A 67 8.95 8.24 15.85
C ARG A 67 8.02 7.71 14.76
N GLN A 68 7.06 6.86 15.12
CA GLN A 68 6.07 6.34 14.18
C GLN A 68 5.23 7.47 13.58
N ARG A 69 4.80 8.45 14.39
CA ARG A 69 4.11 9.65 13.89
C ARG A 69 4.96 10.44 12.91
N THR A 70 6.25 10.64 13.17
CA THR A 70 7.13 11.34 12.22
C THR A 70 7.16 10.61 10.88
N MET A 71 7.31 9.29 10.89
CA MET A 71 7.31 8.49 9.65
C MET A 71 5.97 8.56 8.92
N GLU A 72 4.85 8.38 9.63
CA GLU A 72 3.49 8.46 9.05
C GLU A 72 3.12 9.89 8.60
N SER A 73 3.77 10.92 9.14
CA SER A 73 3.57 12.31 8.71
C SER A 73 4.23 12.63 7.36
N GLU A 74 5.27 11.88 7.00
CA GLU A 74 5.93 11.96 5.69
C GLU A 74 5.11 11.18 4.66
N GLU A 75 4.68 9.97 5.00
CA GLU A 75 3.85 9.13 4.14
C GLU A 75 2.92 8.25 4.98
N GLN A 76 1.60 8.46 4.81
CA GLN A 76 0.61 7.70 5.54
C GLN A 76 0.39 6.32 4.90
N LEU A 77 0.58 5.25 5.66
CA LEU A 77 0.57 3.88 5.15
C LEU A 77 -0.78 3.48 4.51
N LEU A 78 -1.91 3.81 5.15
CA LEU A 78 -3.22 3.42 4.61
C LEU A 78 -3.57 4.18 3.32
N PRO A 79 -3.56 5.52 3.29
CA PRO A 79 -3.89 6.26 2.08
C PRO A 79 -2.92 6.03 0.92
N SER A 80 -1.61 5.90 1.19
CA SER A 80 -0.60 5.84 0.12
C SER A 80 -0.45 4.46 -0.50
N SER A 81 -0.78 3.40 0.26
CA SER A 81 -0.44 2.03 -0.12
C SER A 81 -1.57 1.04 0.13
N LEU A 82 -2.02 0.89 1.38
CA LEU A 82 -2.93 -0.22 1.71
C LEU A 82 -4.35 -0.03 1.16
N TRP A 83 -4.92 1.17 1.19
CA TRP A 83 -6.25 1.41 0.59
C TRP A 83 -6.25 1.22 -0.92
N PRO A 84 -5.32 1.81 -1.70
CA PRO A 84 -5.22 1.52 -3.14
C PRO A 84 -5.02 0.03 -3.43
N ALA A 85 -4.23 -0.68 -2.63
CA ALA A 85 -4.01 -2.11 -2.80
C ALA A 85 -5.27 -2.94 -2.54
N CYS A 86 -6.13 -2.50 -1.62
CA CYS A 86 -7.33 -3.21 -1.19
C CYS A 86 -8.59 -2.82 -1.96
N ASP A 87 -8.55 -1.72 -2.71
CA ASP A 87 -9.75 -1.16 -3.36
C ASP A 87 -10.41 -2.17 -4.30
N GLY A 88 -11.74 -2.29 -4.20
CA GLY A 88 -12.54 -3.25 -4.96
C GLY A 88 -12.27 -4.73 -4.69
N ARG A 89 -11.41 -5.10 -3.74
CA ARG A 89 -11.02 -6.50 -3.46
C ARG A 89 -11.68 -7.07 -2.21
N LYS A 90 -11.86 -8.39 -2.21
CA LYS A 90 -12.36 -9.11 -1.04
C LYS A 90 -11.22 -9.37 -0.05
N LEU A 91 -11.33 -8.80 1.14
CA LEU A 91 -10.34 -9.02 2.20
C LEU A 91 -10.78 -10.19 3.09
N VAL A 92 -9.89 -11.16 3.28
CA VAL A 92 -10.11 -12.33 4.15
C VAL A 92 -8.96 -12.47 5.12
N CYS A 93 -9.20 -13.07 6.29
CA CYS A 93 -8.14 -13.41 7.24
C CYS A 93 -8.47 -14.72 7.94
N THR A 94 -7.49 -15.32 8.59
CA THR A 94 -7.75 -16.45 9.48
C THR A 94 -8.39 -15.97 10.77
N ARG A 95 -9.08 -16.88 11.46
CA ARG A 95 -9.66 -16.59 12.78
C ARG A 95 -8.57 -16.19 13.77
N GLU A 96 -7.42 -16.84 13.72
CA GLU A 96 -6.27 -16.60 14.59
C GLU A 96 -5.73 -15.18 14.40
N ALA A 97 -5.62 -14.71 13.15
CA ALA A 97 -5.17 -13.35 12.87
C ALA A 97 -6.14 -12.30 13.43
N ALA A 98 -7.45 -12.50 13.24
CA ALA A 98 -8.47 -11.61 13.78
C ALA A 98 -8.49 -11.59 15.31
N VAL A 99 -8.48 -12.76 15.96
CA VAL A 99 -8.44 -12.87 17.42
C VAL A 99 -7.18 -12.22 17.97
N ARG A 100 -6.03 -12.48 17.34
CA ARG A 100 -4.76 -11.91 17.80
C ARG A 100 -4.75 -10.38 17.68
N MET A 101 -5.26 -9.83 16.59
CA MET A 101 -5.41 -8.38 16.44
C MET A 101 -6.31 -7.81 17.55
N GLN A 102 -7.45 -8.44 17.83
CA GLN A 102 -8.37 -8.00 18.88
C GLN A 102 -7.73 -8.02 20.27
N GLU A 103 -6.98 -9.07 20.61
CA GLU A 103 -6.21 -9.15 21.86
C GLU A 103 -5.20 -8.00 22.00
N ILE A 104 -4.48 -7.70 20.91
CA ILE A 104 -3.49 -6.63 20.89
C ILE A 104 -4.17 -5.27 21.08
N VAL A 105 -5.26 -5.00 20.34
CA VAL A 105 -6.03 -3.76 20.47
C VAL A 105 -6.62 -3.63 21.87
N ALA A 106 -7.15 -4.70 22.46
CA ALA A 106 -7.69 -4.66 23.83
C ALA A 106 -6.60 -4.43 24.90
N THR A 107 -5.35 -4.79 24.61
CA THR A 107 -4.23 -4.63 25.56
C THR A 107 -3.53 -3.28 25.42
N ILE A 108 -3.36 -2.81 24.18
CA ILE A 108 -2.53 -1.63 23.85
C ILE A 108 -3.39 -0.42 23.47
N GLY A 109 -4.60 -0.65 22.96
CA GLY A 109 -5.54 0.40 22.59
C GLY A 109 -6.00 1.19 23.81
N THR A 110 -6.08 2.51 23.62
CA THR A 110 -6.67 3.44 24.58
C THR A 110 -8.21 3.28 24.54
N PRO A 111 -8.95 3.38 25.67
CA PRO A 111 -10.41 3.43 25.64
C PRO A 111 -10.98 4.56 24.79
#